data_AF-A0A9D0ZRP2-F1
#
_entry.id   AF-A0A9D0ZRP2-F1
#
_cell.length_a   1.000
_cell.length_b   1.000
_cell.length_c   1.000
_cell.angle_alpha   90.00
_cell.angle_beta   90.00
_cell.angle_gamma   90.00
#
_symmetry.space_group_name_H-M   'P 1'
#
loop_
_entity.id
_entity.type
_entity.pdbx_description
1 polymer ?
#
loop_
_entity_poly.entity_id
_entity_poly.type
_entity_poly.pdbx_seq_one_letter_code
_entity_poly.pdbx_strand_id
1 'polypeptide(L)'
;MSCFNQKLNEVYNFLKSGRRISDRTLFSDGTNVQLFLISYREIIHNKAETGDKKAFFVDMYNNDKKQFYFNFKLNEAYLYIKSFNFPMPSDNILFSDLTNMGLWLQNNKSKLKEMALKGNEEAAFVTQSYDNKNKLSQTDSFLESEFLKELDRQKKVKQEILTKLKDINNLEDEYLKYDDKMKRIIESIQDKKLKMKLERKRMKMVIISVNSFERTLTKFNKIFVKRQ
;
A
#
# COMPACT_ATOMS: atom_id res chain seq x y z
N MET A 1 -33.58 43.22 33.91
CA MET A 1 -32.86 43.19 32.61
C MET A 1 -33.86 43.63 31.55
N SER A 2 -33.55 44.60 30.67
CA SER A 2 -34.54 45.07 29.68
C SER A 2 -34.92 43.95 28.70
N CYS A 3 -36.18 43.93 28.23
CA CYS A 3 -36.69 42.97 27.25
C CYS A 3 -35.76 42.86 26.01
N PHE A 4 -35.21 44.00 25.57
CA PHE A 4 -34.20 44.02 24.50
C PHE A 4 -32.95 43.19 24.81
N ASN A 5 -32.35 43.33 26.00
CA ASN A 5 -31.11 42.61 26.35
C ASN A 5 -31.33 41.10 26.47
N GLN A 6 -32.52 40.67 26.91
CA GLN A 6 -32.90 39.27 26.92
C GLN A 6 -33.01 38.70 25.49
N LYS A 7 -33.71 39.41 24.60
CA LYS A 7 -33.82 39.00 23.19
C LYS A 7 -32.47 39.03 22.46
N LEU A 8 -31.64 40.04 22.71
CA LEU A 8 -30.28 40.09 22.16
C LEU A 8 -29.43 38.89 22.61
N ASN A 9 -29.55 38.48 23.88
CA ASN A 9 -28.90 37.26 24.39
C ASN A 9 -29.41 36.00 23.68
N GLU A 10 -30.72 35.87 23.47
CA GLU A 10 -31.30 34.73 22.76
C GLU A 10 -30.79 34.64 21.33
N VAL A 11 -30.79 35.76 20.58
CA VAL A 11 -30.22 35.79 19.22
C VAL A 11 -28.74 35.41 19.24
N TYR A 12 -27.96 36.01 20.14
CA TYR A 12 -26.54 35.72 20.26
C TYR A 12 -26.29 34.22 20.51
N ASN A 13 -27.01 33.62 21.45
CA ASN A 13 -26.89 32.20 21.76
C ASN A 13 -27.33 31.32 20.57
N PHE A 14 -28.41 31.71 19.88
CA PHE A 14 -28.90 31.01 18.70
C PHE A 14 -27.85 31.02 17.58
N LEU A 15 -27.31 32.19 17.24
CA LEU A 15 -26.28 32.33 16.21
C LEU A 15 -24.97 31.63 16.61
N LYS A 16 -24.58 31.71 17.88
CA LYS A 16 -23.39 31.03 18.41
C LYS A 16 -23.47 29.51 18.31
N SER A 17 -24.68 28.95 18.29
CA SER A 17 -24.89 27.52 18.05
C SER A 17 -24.77 27.09 16.58
N GLY A 18 -24.43 28.01 15.67
CA GLY A 18 -24.29 27.75 14.24
C GLY A 18 -25.62 27.68 13.47
N ARG A 19 -26.76 27.88 14.16
CA ARG A 19 -28.09 27.77 13.55
C ARG A 19 -28.40 28.96 12.65
N ARG A 20 -29.11 28.68 11.56
CA ARG A 20 -29.62 29.71 10.65
C ARG A 20 -30.95 30.28 11.13
N ILE A 21 -31.01 31.61 11.23
CA ILE A 21 -32.28 32.31 11.42
C ILE A 21 -33.04 32.27 10.09
N SER A 22 -34.22 31.66 10.13
CA SER A 22 -35.24 31.67 9.08
C SER A 22 -36.46 32.48 9.51
N ASP A 23 -37.37 32.76 8.58
CA ASP A 23 -38.62 33.49 8.85
C ASP A 23 -39.52 32.81 9.90
N ARG A 24 -39.31 31.52 10.18
CA ARG A 24 -40.02 30.75 11.21
C ARG A 24 -39.34 30.73 12.58
N THR A 25 -38.22 31.43 12.73
CA THR A 25 -37.45 31.42 13.98
C THR A 25 -38.14 32.33 14.99
N LEU A 26 -38.53 31.73 16.12
CA LEU A 26 -39.21 32.43 17.21
C LEU A 26 -38.30 32.49 18.44
N PHE A 27 -38.46 33.57 19.21
CA PHE A 27 -37.94 33.67 20.56
C PHE A 27 -38.69 32.74 21.52
N SER A 28 -38.17 32.61 22.73
CA SER A 28 -38.82 31.89 23.82
C SER A 28 -40.24 32.39 24.15
N ASP A 29 -40.51 33.67 23.90
CA ASP A 29 -41.83 34.32 24.07
C ASP A 29 -42.77 34.17 22.85
N GLY A 30 -42.36 33.40 21.83
CA GLY A 30 -43.13 33.17 20.61
C GLY A 30 -43.05 34.31 19.57
N THR A 31 -42.34 35.41 19.86
CA THR A 31 -42.18 36.50 18.89
C THR A 31 -41.15 36.20 17.82
N ASN A 32 -41.29 36.81 16.64
CA ASN A 32 -40.43 36.52 15.49
C ASN A 32 -39.04 37.18 15.63
N VAL A 33 -37.98 36.39 15.46
CA VAL A 33 -36.58 36.86 15.57
C VAL A 33 -36.21 37.84 14.47
N GLN A 34 -36.67 37.61 13.24
CA GLN A 34 -36.34 38.45 12.10
C GLN A 34 -36.96 39.85 12.23
N LEU A 35 -38.19 39.93 12.74
CA LEU A 35 -38.83 41.22 13.04
C LEU A 35 -38.05 42.02 14.09
N PHE A 36 -37.55 41.35 15.14
CA PHE A 36 -36.69 42.01 16.13
C PHE A 36 -35.40 42.53 15.52
N LEU A 37 -34.71 41.72 14.71
CA LEU A 37 -33.46 42.12 14.07
C LEU A 37 -33.63 43.32 13.13
N ILE A 38 -34.75 43.40 12.40
CA ILE A 38 -35.08 44.54 11.54
C ILE A 38 -35.41 45.76 12.40
N SER A 39 -36.32 45.62 13.37
CA SER A 39 -36.86 46.75 14.15
C SER A 39 -35.82 47.38 15.07
N TYR A 40 -34.83 46.62 15.51
CA TYR A 40 -33.80 47.07 16.44
C TYR A 40 -32.41 47.16 15.82
N ARG A 41 -32.30 47.14 14.48
CA ARG A 41 -31.01 47.13 13.77
C ARG A 41 -30.07 48.26 14.23
N GLU A 42 -30.57 49.48 14.29
CA GLU A 42 -29.77 50.66 14.67
C GLU A 42 -29.34 50.61 16.15
N ILE A 43 -30.22 50.14 17.04
CA ILE A 43 -29.90 49.98 18.47
C ILE A 43 -28.82 48.89 18.66
N ILE A 44 -28.89 47.80 17.89
CA ILE A 44 -27.89 46.73 17.89
C ILE A 44 -26.54 47.29 17.40
N HIS A 45 -26.56 48.05 16.30
CA HIS A 45 -25.36 48.67 15.73
C HIS A 45 -24.69 49.65 16.72
N ASN A 46 -25.45 50.57 17.31
CA ASN A 46 -24.92 51.53 18.28
C ASN A 46 -24.33 50.84 19.52
N LYS A 47 -24.93 49.71 19.94
CA LYS A 47 -24.36 48.88 21.02
C LYS A 47 -23.07 48.18 20.61
N ALA A 48 -22.98 47.73 19.36
CA ALA A 48 -21.76 47.14 18.83
C ALA A 48 -20.61 48.17 18.83
N GLU A 49 -20.86 49.40 18.36
CA GLU A 49 -19.88 50.48 18.31
C GLU A 49 -19.41 50.92 19.71
N THR A 50 -20.30 50.85 20.70
CA THR A 50 -19.97 51.12 22.11
C THR A 50 -19.31 49.95 22.84
N GLY A 51 -18.98 48.86 22.12
CA GLY A 51 -18.15 47.76 22.62
C GLY A 51 -18.91 46.56 23.20
N ASP A 52 -20.24 46.47 23.06
CA ASP A 52 -20.98 45.28 23.45
C ASP A 52 -20.68 44.12 22.48
N LYS A 53 -19.94 43.12 22.97
CA LYS A 53 -19.51 41.95 22.18
C LYS A 53 -20.66 41.14 21.59
N LYS A 54 -21.80 41.06 22.28
CA LYS A 54 -22.97 40.31 21.79
C LYS A 54 -23.67 41.10 20.70
N ALA A 55 -23.84 42.40 20.92
CA ALA A 55 -24.37 43.29 19.90
C ALA A 55 -23.48 43.29 18.65
N PHE A 56 -22.15 43.36 18.80
CA PHE A 56 -21.20 43.26 17.70
C PHE A 56 -21.36 41.97 16.88
N PHE A 57 -21.50 40.83 17.56
CA PHE A 57 -21.70 39.55 16.88
C PHE A 57 -23.03 39.49 16.10
N VAL A 58 -24.10 40.03 16.68
CA VAL A 58 -25.43 40.10 16.02
C VAL A 58 -25.44 41.15 14.90
N ASP A 59 -24.72 42.25 15.06
CA ASP A 59 -24.58 43.31 14.04
C ASP A 59 -23.83 42.80 12.81
N MET A 60 -22.76 42.02 12.99
CA MET A 60 -22.09 41.32 11.89
C MET A 60 -23.06 40.45 11.09
N TYR A 61 -23.94 39.72 11.76
CA TYR A 61 -24.97 38.91 11.10
C TYR A 61 -25.95 39.78 10.30
N ASN A 62 -26.39 40.92 10.85
CA ASN A 62 -27.32 41.83 10.18
C ASN A 62 -26.73 42.47 8.92
N ASN A 63 -25.44 42.79 8.94
CA ASN A 63 -24.79 43.51 7.85
C ASN A 63 -24.35 42.59 6.69
N ASP A 64 -23.83 41.40 6.97
CA ASP A 64 -23.52 40.42 5.93
C ASP A 64 -23.67 38.98 6.43
N LYS A 65 -24.87 38.42 6.24
CA LYS A 65 -25.19 37.04 6.59
C LYS A 65 -24.22 36.03 5.96
N LYS A 66 -23.82 36.23 4.70
CA LYS A 66 -22.96 35.27 3.98
C LYS A 66 -21.55 35.28 4.56
N GLN A 67 -20.98 36.47 4.78
CA GLN A 67 -19.66 36.60 5.37
C GLN A 67 -19.63 36.15 6.83
N PHE A 68 -20.69 36.42 7.59
CA PHE A 68 -20.84 35.94 8.96
C PHE A 68 -20.75 34.41 9.03
N TYR A 69 -21.56 33.67 8.27
CA TYR A 69 -21.51 32.21 8.27
C TYR A 69 -20.19 31.65 7.76
N PHE A 70 -19.55 32.35 6.81
CA PHE A 70 -18.23 31.97 6.35
C PHE A 70 -17.20 32.05 7.48
N ASN A 71 -17.14 33.19 8.18
CA ASN A 71 -16.20 33.40 9.29
C ASN A 71 -16.46 32.43 10.45
N PHE A 72 -17.72 32.16 10.74
CA PHE A 72 -18.11 31.19 11.76
C PHE A 72 -17.58 29.79 11.45
N LYS A 73 -17.79 29.31 10.21
CA LYS A 73 -17.28 28.01 9.76
C LYS A 73 -15.76 27.96 9.66
N LEU A 74 -15.14 29.05 9.23
CA LEU A 74 -13.68 29.16 9.23
C LEU A 74 -13.10 28.98 10.64
N ASN A 75 -13.69 29.64 11.64
CA ASN A 75 -13.26 29.51 13.03
C ASN A 75 -13.43 28.07 13.54
N GLU A 76 -14.58 27.43 13.31
CA GLU A 76 -14.79 26.02 13.68
C GLU A 76 -13.76 25.10 13.02
N ALA A 77 -13.51 25.28 11.72
CA ALA A 77 -12.52 24.48 10.99
C ALA A 77 -11.10 24.70 11.54
N TYR A 78 -10.75 25.96 11.83
CA TYR A 78 -9.46 26.31 12.45
C TYR A 78 -9.28 25.63 13.81
N LEU A 79 -10.26 25.75 14.71
CA LEU A 79 -10.20 25.15 16.04
C LEU A 79 -10.11 23.62 15.96
N TYR A 80 -10.89 23.01 15.06
CA TYR A 80 -10.83 21.58 14.81
C TYR A 80 -9.43 21.16 14.38
N ILE A 81 -8.92 21.74 13.29
CA ILE A 81 -7.63 21.36 12.71
C ILE A 81 -6.48 21.60 13.70
N LYS A 82 -6.52 22.70 14.45
CA LYS A 82 -5.53 23.05 15.47
C LYS A 82 -5.52 22.04 16.63
N SER A 83 -6.69 21.57 17.06
CA SER A 83 -6.82 20.67 18.21
C SER A 83 -6.37 19.24 17.90
N PHE A 84 -6.50 18.80 16.65
CA PHE A 84 -6.23 17.42 16.26
C PHE A 84 -4.91 17.22 15.51
N ASN A 85 -4.07 18.25 15.38
CA ASN A 85 -2.70 18.17 14.86
C ASN A 85 -2.55 17.43 13.51
N PHE A 86 -3.56 17.57 12.63
CA PHE A 86 -3.77 16.86 11.35
C PHE A 86 -4.19 15.37 11.45
N PRO A 87 -5.17 14.91 10.65
CA PRO A 87 -5.43 15.34 9.27
C PRO A 87 -6.67 16.22 9.06
N MET A 88 -6.72 16.86 7.89
CA MET A 88 -7.87 17.57 7.32
C MET A 88 -9.17 16.78 7.55
N PRO A 89 -10.30 17.45 7.86
CA PRO A 89 -11.53 16.76 8.16
C PRO A 89 -11.90 15.79 7.03
N SER A 90 -12.05 14.51 7.34
CA SER A 90 -12.65 13.53 6.44
C SER A 90 -14.08 13.93 6.09
N ASP A 91 -14.66 13.29 5.09
CA ASP A 91 -16.06 13.51 4.68
C ASP A 91 -17.07 13.17 5.81
N ASN A 92 -16.61 12.67 6.96
CA ASN A 92 -17.46 12.33 8.10
C ASN A 92 -17.47 13.39 9.21
N ILE A 93 -16.65 14.44 9.11
CA ILE A 93 -16.61 15.49 10.12
C ILE A 93 -17.60 16.59 9.76
N LEU A 94 -18.46 16.88 10.72
CA LEU A 94 -19.52 17.87 10.59
C LEU A 94 -19.17 19.13 11.39
N PHE A 95 -19.58 20.28 10.88
CA PHE A 95 -19.71 21.49 11.66
C PHE A 95 -20.84 21.36 12.69
N SER A 96 -20.94 22.32 13.62
CA SER A 96 -22.05 22.41 14.58
C SER A 96 -23.43 22.48 13.92
N ASP A 97 -23.51 22.99 12.68
CA ASP A 97 -24.73 23.06 11.88
C ASP A 97 -25.02 21.76 11.10
N LEU A 98 -24.31 20.67 11.40
CA LEU A 98 -24.38 19.35 10.78
C LEU A 98 -23.96 19.31 9.30
N THR A 99 -23.39 20.40 8.77
CA THR A 99 -22.87 20.38 7.41
C THR A 99 -21.47 19.77 7.35
N ASN A 100 -21.16 19.11 6.24
CA ASN A 100 -19.87 18.45 6.03
C ASN A 100 -18.72 19.48 5.93
N MET A 101 -17.76 19.36 6.84
CA MET A 101 -16.61 20.26 6.93
C MET A 101 -15.64 20.09 5.75
N GLY A 102 -15.35 18.85 5.34
CA GLY A 102 -14.48 18.55 4.21
C GLY A 102 -15.01 19.14 2.90
N LEU A 103 -16.28 18.90 2.59
CA LEU A 103 -16.95 19.42 1.40
C LEU A 103 -17.02 20.95 1.40
N TRP A 104 -17.30 21.56 2.56
CA TRP A 104 -17.31 23.02 2.67
C TRP A 104 -15.93 23.62 2.41
N LEU A 105 -14.87 23.04 2.98
CA LEU A 105 -13.48 23.48 2.76
C LEU A 105 -13.09 23.38 1.27
N GLN A 106 -13.50 22.30 0.60
CA GLN A 106 -13.28 22.13 -0.84
C GLN A 106 -13.99 23.22 -1.66
N ASN A 107 -15.27 23.47 -1.39
CA ASN A 107 -16.08 24.46 -2.09
C ASN A 107 -15.62 25.91 -1.83
N ASN A 108 -14.93 26.16 -0.72
CA ASN A 108 -14.49 27.48 -0.28
C ASN A 108 -12.98 27.71 -0.45
N LYS A 109 -12.24 26.78 -1.07
CA LYS A 109 -10.78 26.84 -1.21
C LYS A 109 -10.27 28.18 -1.76
N SER A 110 -10.89 28.69 -2.83
CA SER A 110 -10.47 29.97 -3.44
C SER A 110 -10.66 31.16 -2.50
N LYS A 111 -11.79 31.19 -1.79
CA LYS A 111 -12.10 32.26 -0.83
C LYS A 111 -11.19 32.20 0.40
N LEU A 112 -10.85 30.99 0.89
CA LEU A 112 -9.87 30.79 1.95
C LEU A 112 -8.49 31.34 1.54
N LYS A 113 -8.05 31.04 0.32
CA LYS A 113 -6.79 31.58 -0.23
C LYS A 113 -6.81 33.10 -0.30
N GLU A 114 -7.91 33.68 -0.79
CA GLU A 114 -8.07 35.13 -0.85
C GLU A 114 -7.99 35.79 0.53
N MET A 115 -8.67 35.24 1.54
CA MET A 115 -8.63 35.77 2.91
C MET A 115 -7.26 35.59 3.57
N ALA A 116 -6.58 34.48 3.30
CA ALA A 116 -5.20 34.27 3.75
C ALA A 116 -4.26 35.33 3.17
N LEU A 117 -4.40 35.66 1.87
CA LEU A 117 -3.62 36.73 1.22
C LEU A 117 -3.94 38.12 1.79
N LYS A 118 -5.16 38.33 2.29
CA LYS A 118 -5.59 39.54 3.00
C LYS A 118 -5.14 39.59 4.47
N GLY A 119 -4.33 38.63 4.92
CA GLY A 119 -3.76 38.62 6.27
C GLY A 119 -4.64 37.96 7.34
N ASN A 120 -5.68 37.21 6.97
CA ASN A 120 -6.44 36.43 7.95
C ASN A 120 -5.67 35.16 8.35
N GLU A 121 -5.26 35.09 9.62
CA GLU A 121 -4.43 34.00 10.16
C GLU A 121 -5.15 32.65 10.17
N GLU A 122 -6.45 32.62 10.50
CA GLU A 122 -7.21 31.36 10.52
C GLU A 122 -7.30 30.76 9.11
N ALA A 123 -7.60 31.58 8.11
CA ALA A 123 -7.67 31.17 6.72
C ALA A 123 -6.30 30.69 6.20
N ALA A 124 -5.21 31.38 6.58
CA ALA A 124 -3.86 30.97 6.21
C ALA A 124 -3.52 29.60 6.80
N PHE A 125 -3.81 29.38 8.09
CA PHE A 125 -3.58 28.12 8.77
C PHE A 125 -4.38 26.98 8.13
N VAL A 126 -5.68 27.17 7.90
CA VAL A 126 -6.56 26.17 7.26
C VAL A 126 -6.13 25.88 5.81
N THR A 127 -5.64 26.87 5.08
CA THR A 127 -5.16 26.70 3.69
C THR A 127 -3.86 25.90 3.64
N GLN A 128 -2.87 26.23 4.48
CA GLN A 128 -1.57 25.54 4.52
C GLN A 128 -1.75 24.06 4.85
N SER A 129 -2.58 23.83 5.87
CA SER A 129 -3.11 22.55 6.28
C SER A 129 -3.68 21.73 5.10
N TYR A 130 -4.56 22.34 4.30
CA TYR A 130 -5.15 21.72 3.13
C TYR A 130 -4.13 21.36 2.04
N ASP A 131 -3.21 22.27 1.73
CA ASP A 131 -2.23 22.09 0.65
C ASP A 131 -1.15 21.04 1.00
N ASN A 132 -0.84 20.84 2.29
CA ASN A 132 0.09 19.79 2.74
C ASN A 132 -0.43 18.36 2.48
N LYS A 133 -1.75 18.10 2.58
CA LYS A 133 -2.35 16.78 2.27
C LYS A 133 -2.14 16.38 0.81
N ASN A 134 -2.26 17.33 -0.12
CA ASN A 134 -2.11 17.05 -1.55
C ASN A 134 -0.67 16.65 -1.93
N LYS A 135 0.33 17.11 -1.17
CA LYS A 135 1.72 16.71 -1.36
C LYS A 135 1.97 15.28 -0.87
N LEU A 136 1.43 14.93 0.31
CA LEU A 136 1.51 13.57 0.87
C LEU A 136 0.82 12.52 -0.02
N SER A 137 -0.36 12.82 -0.55
CA SER A 137 -1.08 11.87 -1.42
C SER A 137 -0.40 11.61 -2.77
N GLN A 138 0.41 12.56 -3.27
CA GLN A 138 1.20 12.36 -4.49
C GLN A 138 2.43 11.49 -4.25
N THR A 139 3.09 11.63 -3.10
CA THR A 139 4.22 10.78 -2.72
C THR A 139 3.79 9.33 -2.48
N ASP A 140 2.63 9.12 -1.86
CA ASP A 140 2.12 7.78 -1.56
C ASP A 140 1.76 7.00 -2.85
N SER A 141 1.13 7.65 -3.83
CA SER A 141 0.79 6.97 -5.10
C SER A 141 2.02 6.62 -5.95
N PHE A 142 3.07 7.46 -5.89
CA PHE A 142 4.34 7.17 -6.56
C PHE A 142 5.04 5.96 -5.93
N LEU A 143 5.16 5.92 -4.61
CA LEU A 143 5.78 4.80 -3.88
C LEU A 143 5.03 3.49 -4.09
N GLU A 144 3.69 3.52 -4.10
CA GLU A 144 2.88 2.35 -4.39
C GLU A 144 3.11 1.83 -5.82
N SER A 145 3.25 2.73 -6.80
CA SER A 145 3.54 2.34 -8.18
C SER A 145 4.93 1.72 -8.35
N GLU A 146 5.96 2.22 -7.65
CA GLU A 146 7.32 1.65 -7.69
C GLU A 146 7.38 0.30 -6.98
N PHE A 147 6.69 0.16 -5.84
CA PHE A 147 6.60 -1.12 -5.13
C PHE A 147 5.95 -2.20 -6.00
N LEU A 148 4.87 -1.87 -6.73
CA LEU A 148 4.22 -2.81 -7.64
C LEU A 148 5.11 -3.22 -8.81
N LYS A 149 5.88 -2.30 -9.39
CA LYS A 149 6.85 -2.63 -10.45
C LYS A 149 7.93 -3.58 -9.95
N GLU A 150 8.45 -3.34 -8.75
CA GLU A 150 9.48 -4.19 -8.16
C GLU A 150 8.93 -5.58 -7.83
N LEU A 151 7.70 -5.66 -7.31
CA LEU A 151 7.03 -6.94 -7.07
C LEU A 151 6.86 -7.75 -8.36
N ASP A 152 6.51 -7.10 -9.47
CA ASP A 152 6.37 -7.75 -10.77
C ASP A 152 7.71 -8.25 -11.34
N ARG A 153 8.78 -7.46 -11.17
CA ARG A 153 10.15 -7.88 -11.48
C ARG A 153 10.55 -9.14 -10.70
N GLN A 154 10.30 -9.17 -9.40
CA GLN A 154 10.64 -10.34 -8.58
C GLN A 154 9.85 -11.59 -8.99
N LYS A 155 8.57 -11.44 -9.34
CA LYS A 155 7.77 -12.56 -9.88
C LYS A 155 8.35 -13.11 -11.18
N LYS A 156 8.79 -12.24 -12.09
CA LYS A 156 9.42 -12.64 -13.34
C LYS A 156 10.74 -13.39 -13.11
N VAL A 157 11.61 -12.85 -12.26
CA VAL A 157 12.88 -13.50 -11.90
C VAL A 157 12.64 -14.87 -11.27
N LYS A 158 11.67 -14.97 -10.35
CA LYS A 158 11.28 -16.25 -9.73
C LYS A 158 10.83 -17.28 -10.77
N GLN A 159 10.05 -16.86 -11.76
CA GLN A 159 9.59 -17.74 -12.83
C GLN A 159 10.75 -18.23 -13.72
N GLU A 160 11.70 -17.35 -14.05
CA GLU A 160 12.91 -17.71 -14.80
C GLU A 160 13.77 -18.73 -14.04
N ILE A 161 13.95 -18.56 -12.72
CA ILE A 161 14.67 -19.50 -11.86
C ILE A 161 13.98 -20.88 -11.86
N LEU A 162 12.65 -20.91 -11.73
CA LEU A 162 11.87 -22.15 -11.75
C LEU A 162 12.02 -22.92 -13.06
N THR A 163 12.04 -22.21 -14.20
CA THR A 163 12.27 -22.84 -15.51
C THR A 163 13.67 -23.45 -15.58
N LYS A 164 14.70 -22.70 -15.18
CA LYS A 164 16.09 -23.20 -15.18
C LYS A 164 16.28 -24.40 -14.25
N LEU A 165 15.61 -24.45 -13.10
CA LEU A 165 15.65 -25.61 -12.21
C LEU A 165 15.05 -26.86 -12.85
N LYS A 166 13.97 -26.73 -13.62
CA LYS A 166 13.42 -27.87 -14.38
C LYS A 166 14.40 -28.38 -15.42
N ASP A 167 15.08 -27.48 -16.13
CA ASP A 167 16.07 -27.86 -17.13
C ASP A 167 17.26 -28.60 -16.49
N ILE A 168 17.72 -28.16 -15.31
CA ILE A 168 18.76 -28.85 -14.53
C ILE A 168 18.31 -30.27 -14.15
N ASN A 169 17.10 -30.43 -13.61
CA ASN A 169 16.60 -31.75 -13.22
C ASN A 169 16.53 -32.72 -14.42
N ASN A 170 16.10 -32.21 -15.59
CA ASN A 170 16.08 -33.02 -16.81
C ASN A 170 17.49 -33.47 -17.24
N LEU A 171 18.49 -32.58 -17.11
CA LEU A 171 19.88 -32.92 -17.39
C LEU A 171 20.45 -33.95 -16.40
N GLU A 172 20.06 -33.87 -15.12
CA GLU A 172 20.44 -34.88 -14.11
C GLU A 172 19.88 -36.26 -14.47
N ASP A 173 18.62 -36.34 -14.89
CA ASP A 173 18.00 -37.60 -15.35
C ASP A 173 18.69 -38.17 -16.59
N GLU A 174 19.12 -37.32 -17.53
CA GLU A 174 19.90 -37.76 -18.69
C GLU A 174 21.28 -38.27 -18.28
N TYR A 175 21.97 -37.56 -17.40
CA TYR A 175 23.27 -37.97 -16.88
C TYR A 175 23.20 -39.34 -16.20
N LEU A 176 22.15 -39.59 -15.41
CA LEU A 176 21.93 -40.88 -14.75
C LEU A 176 21.79 -42.03 -15.75
N LYS A 177 21.08 -41.80 -16.87
CA LYS A 177 20.97 -42.78 -17.96
C LYS A 177 22.32 -43.07 -18.62
N TYR A 178 23.16 -42.05 -18.78
CA TYR A 178 24.52 -42.22 -19.31
C TYR A 178 25.40 -43.02 -18.36
N ASP A 179 25.34 -42.74 -17.06
CA ASP A 179 26.10 -43.48 -16.04
C ASP A 179 25.73 -44.98 -16.04
N ASP A 180 24.44 -45.30 -16.09
CA ASP A 180 23.96 -46.69 -16.16
C ASP A 180 24.37 -47.39 -17.47
N LYS A 181 24.43 -46.65 -18.58
CA LYS A 181 24.96 -47.19 -19.85
C LYS A 181 26.45 -47.49 -19.74
N MET A 182 27.22 -46.61 -19.11
CA MET A 182 28.66 -46.79 -18.92
C MET A 182 28.96 -47.97 -18.00
N LYS A 183 28.22 -48.13 -16.88
CA LYS A 183 28.34 -49.30 -15.99
C LYS A 183 28.16 -50.61 -16.76
N ARG A 184 27.11 -50.73 -17.56
CA ARG A 184 26.84 -51.93 -18.38
C ARG A 184 27.97 -52.22 -19.39
N ILE A 185 28.54 -51.19 -20.00
CA ILE A 185 29.69 -51.35 -20.91
C ILE A 185 30.91 -51.87 -20.14
N ILE A 186 31.21 -51.30 -18.97
CA ILE A 186 32.33 -51.71 -18.12
C ILE A 186 32.18 -53.17 -17.70
N GLU A 187 31.00 -53.57 -17.22
CA GLU A 187 30.70 -54.96 -16.85
C GLU A 187 30.90 -55.92 -18.04
N SER A 188 30.39 -55.56 -19.22
CA SER A 188 30.58 -56.37 -20.44
C SER A 188 32.05 -56.54 -20.83
N ILE A 189 32.86 -55.48 -20.69
CA ILE A 189 34.31 -55.53 -20.95
C ILE A 189 35.00 -56.45 -19.93
N GLN A 190 34.65 -56.35 -18.65
CA GLN A 190 35.19 -57.19 -17.59
C GLN A 190 34.86 -58.67 -17.83
N ASP A 191 33.62 -58.99 -18.19
CA ASP A 191 33.19 -60.35 -18.54
C ASP A 191 33.95 -60.92 -19.74
N LYS A 192 34.09 -60.13 -20.81
CA LYS A 192 34.88 -60.53 -21.98
C LYS A 192 36.35 -60.80 -21.60
N LYS A 193 36.94 -59.93 -20.76
CA LYS A 193 38.31 -60.11 -20.27
C LYS A 193 38.46 -61.39 -19.45
N LEU A 194 37.48 -61.73 -18.62
CA LEU A 194 37.46 -62.96 -17.84
C LEU A 194 37.36 -64.20 -18.74
N LYS A 195 36.46 -64.19 -19.72
CA LYS A 195 36.32 -65.28 -20.71
C LYS A 195 37.62 -65.54 -21.47
N MET A 196 38.25 -64.49 -22.00
CA MET A 196 39.55 -64.62 -22.67
C MET A 196 40.64 -65.19 -21.76
N LYS A 197 40.66 -64.80 -20.47
CA LYS A 197 41.62 -65.33 -19.49
C LYS A 197 41.41 -66.84 -19.25
N LEU A 198 40.16 -67.29 -19.19
CA LEU A 198 39.81 -68.71 -19.04
C LEU A 198 40.18 -69.52 -20.29
N GLU A 199 39.89 -69.01 -21.49
CA GLU A 199 40.28 -69.65 -22.75
C GLU A 199 41.79 -69.80 -22.88
N ARG A 200 42.55 -68.74 -22.56
CA ARG A 200 44.02 -68.81 -22.52
C ARG A 200 44.52 -69.88 -21.55
N LYS A 201 43.88 -70.05 -20.39
CA LYS A 201 44.22 -71.14 -19.45
C LYS A 201 43.92 -72.52 -20.03
N ARG A 202 42.74 -72.70 -20.65
CA ARG A 202 42.36 -73.97 -21.32
C ARG A 202 43.35 -74.33 -22.42
N MET A 203 43.70 -73.38 -23.27
CA MET A 203 44.65 -73.59 -24.37
C MET A 203 46.04 -73.98 -23.85
N LYS A 204 46.52 -73.34 -22.78
CA LYS A 204 47.77 -73.76 -22.11
C LYS A 204 47.71 -75.21 -21.62
N MET A 205 46.60 -75.65 -21.03
CA MET A 205 46.46 -77.05 -20.61
C MET A 205 46.46 -78.02 -21.80
N VAL A 206 45.77 -77.69 -22.89
CA VAL A 206 45.78 -78.50 -24.12
C VAL A 206 47.20 -78.65 -24.66
N ILE A 207 47.95 -77.54 -24.76
CA ILE A 207 49.35 -77.56 -25.22
C ILE A 207 50.21 -78.47 -24.32
N ILE A 208 50.06 -78.38 -22.99
CA ILE A 208 50.79 -79.24 -22.04
C ILE A 208 50.44 -80.72 -22.27
N SER A 209 49.16 -81.05 -22.44
CA SER A 209 48.71 -82.43 -22.68
C SER A 209 49.23 -83.00 -24.00
N VAL A 210 49.17 -82.22 -25.09
CA VAL A 210 49.72 -82.61 -26.40
C VAL A 210 51.23 -82.88 -26.30
N ASN A 211 51.98 -81.96 -25.70
CA ASN A 211 53.42 -82.13 -25.49
C ASN A 211 53.75 -83.38 -24.64
N SER A 212 52.92 -83.69 -23.64
CA SER A 212 53.08 -84.90 -22.81
C SER A 212 52.82 -86.19 -23.60
N PHE A 213 51.78 -86.19 -24.44
CA PHE A 213 51.45 -87.30 -25.32
C PHE A 213 52.58 -87.55 -26.33
N GLU A 214 53.08 -86.52 -27.01
CA GLU A 214 54.19 -86.62 -27.95
C GLU A 214 55.45 -87.22 -27.32
N ARG A 215 55.79 -86.79 -26.09
CA ARG A 215 56.90 -87.38 -25.33
C ARG A 215 56.67 -88.87 -25.03
N THR A 216 55.44 -89.26 -24.70
CA THR A 216 55.08 -90.66 -24.42
C THR A 216 55.17 -91.51 -25.67
N LEU A 217 54.64 -91.03 -26.80
CA LEU A 217 54.72 -91.69 -28.10
C LEU A 217 56.17 -91.87 -28.55
N THR A 218 57.00 -90.84 -28.36
CA THR A 218 58.44 -90.88 -28.65
C THR A 218 59.15 -91.96 -27.83
N LYS A 219 58.83 -92.06 -26.53
CA LYS A 219 59.37 -93.13 -25.66
C LYS A 219 58.90 -94.52 -26.12
N PHE A 220 57.63 -94.67 -26.46
CA PHE A 220 57.07 -95.94 -26.95
C PHE A 220 57.76 -96.39 -28.24
N ASN A 221 57.91 -95.50 -29.23
CA ASN A 221 58.61 -95.79 -30.48
C ASN A 221 60.07 -96.22 -30.25
N LYS A 222 60.77 -95.57 -29.31
CA LYS A 222 62.14 -95.99 -28.93
C LYS A 222 62.18 -97.41 -28.34
N ILE A 223 61.16 -97.82 -27.58
CA ILE A 223 61.07 -99.19 -27.03
C ILE A 223 60.73 -100.18 -28.14
N PHE A 224 59.83 -99.83 -29.05
CA PHE A 224 59.40 -100.71 -30.14
C PHE A 224 60.53 -100.99 -31.14
N VAL A 225 61.28 -99.96 -31.54
CA VAL A 225 62.46 -100.10 -32.42
C VAL A 225 63.57 -100.94 -31.79
N LYS A 226 63.66 -101.01 -30.45
CA LYS A 226 64.62 -101.89 -29.75
C LYS A 226 64.20 -103.36 -29.65
N ARG A 227 62.96 -103.70 -30.05
CA ARG A 227 62.40 -105.07 -29.99
C ARG A 227 62.23 -105.73 -31.36
N GLN A 228 62.56 -105.02 -32.44
CA GLN A 228 62.77 -105.58 -33.78
C GLN A 228 64.25 -105.86 -33.98
#